data_AF-A0A435X8B6-F1
#
_entry.id   AF-A0A435X8B6-F1
#
_cell.length_a   1.000
_cell.length_b   1.000
_cell.length_c   1.000
_cell.angle_alpha   90.00
_cell.angle_beta   90.00
_cell.angle_gamma   90.00
#
_symmetry.space_group_name_H-M   'P 1'
#
loop_
_entity.id
_entity.type
_entity.pdbx_description
1 polymer ?
#
loop_
_entity_poly.entity_id
_entity_poly.type
_entity_poly.pdbx_seq_one_letter_code
_entity_poly.pdbx_strand_id
1 'polypeptide(L)' 'MSASLKHPKIPINLQRLAARLDLLAEFTEPDKPWTRLAFSDLHLKARQWLRNEMHDLGLTTN' A
#
# COMPACT_ATOMS: atom_id res chain seq x y z
N MET A 1 -5.82 -30.48 -23.40
CA MET A 1 -5.73 -29.23 -24.19
C MET A 1 -5.72 -28.06 -23.21
N SER A 2 -4.54 -27.53 -22.86
CA SER A 2 -4.44 -26.41 -21.92
C SER A 2 -4.48 -25.11 -22.70
N ALA A 3 -5.58 -24.36 -22.57
CA ALA A 3 -5.70 -23.03 -23.16
C ALA A 3 -4.78 -22.05 -22.43
N SER A 4 -3.87 -21.41 -23.17
CA SER A 4 -3.02 -20.33 -22.66
C SER A 4 -3.90 -19.10 -22.37
N LEU A 5 -4.09 -18.76 -21.09
CA LEU A 5 -4.80 -17.55 -20.67
C LEU A 5 -3.93 -16.32 -20.98
N LYS A 6 -4.26 -15.61 -22.06
CA LYS A 6 -3.73 -14.26 -22.33
C LYS A 6 -4.29 -13.32 -21.27
N HIS A 7 -3.49 -12.99 -20.25
CA HIS A 7 -3.88 -12.01 -19.25
C HIS A 7 -3.84 -10.61 -19.88
N PRO A 8 -4.94 -9.85 -19.88
CA PRO A 8 -4.91 -8.47 -20.33
C PRO A 8 -3.90 -7.70 -19.46
N LYS A 9 -2.94 -7.01 -20.09
CA LYS A 9 -2.03 -6.12 -19.38
C LYS A 9 -2.82 -4.89 -18.92
N ILE A 10 -3.21 -4.87 -17.66
CA ILE A 10 -3.82 -3.69 -17.04
C ILE A 10 -2.70 -2.66 -16.84
N PRO A 11 -2.80 -1.45 -17.40
CA PRO A 11 -1.78 -0.42 -17.22
C PRO A 11 -1.75 0.06 -15.77
N ILE A 12 -0.55 0.25 -15.22
CA ILE A 12 -0.34 0.78 -13.88
C ILE A 12 -0.34 2.31 -13.96
N ASN A 13 -1.14 2.96 -13.11
CA ASN A 13 -1.03 4.40 -12.90
C ASN A 13 0.20 4.71 -12.02
N LEU A 14 1.30 5.13 -12.66
CA LEU A 14 2.57 5.42 -12.00
C LEU A 14 2.49 6.60 -11.03
N GLN A 15 1.70 7.63 -11.36
CA GLN A 15 1.54 8.80 -10.50
C GLN A 15 0.87 8.42 -9.18
N ARG A 16 -0.20 7.62 -9.24
CA ARG A 16 -0.87 7.10 -8.04
C ARG A 16 0.05 6.19 -7.22
N LEU A 17 0.89 5.39 -7.88
CA LEU A 17 1.86 4.54 -7.20
C LEU A 17 2.91 5.37 -6.46
N ALA A 18 3.52 6.34 -7.14
CA ALA A 18 4.54 7.22 -6.56
C ALA A 18 3.99 7.98 -5.34
N ALA A 19 2.84 8.64 -5.47
CA ALA A 19 2.22 9.39 -4.37
C ALA A 19 1.93 8.52 -3.14
N ARG A 20 1.52 7.26 -3.33
CA ARG A 20 1.28 6.32 -2.22
C ARG A 20 2.57 5.83 -1.58
N LEU A 21 3.65 5.67 -2.36
CA LEU A 21 4.97 5.32 -1.81
C LEU A 21 5.52 6.47 -0.97
N ASP A 22 5.41 7.71 -1.46
CA ASP A 22 5.87 8.90 -0.74
C ASP A 22 5.14 9.04 0.61
N LEU A 23 3.81 8.95 0.61
CA LEU A 23 3.00 8.99 1.83
C LEU A 23 3.39 7.86 2.80
N LEU A 24 3.58 6.63 2.30
CA LEU A 24 3.98 5.51 3.15
C LEU A 24 5.41 5.64 3.73
N ALA A 25 6.28 6.40 3.07
CA ALA A 25 7.64 6.68 3.52
C ALA A 25 7.66 7.67 4.71
N GLU A 26 6.65 8.52 4.84
CA GLU A 26 6.49 9.43 5.99
C GLU A 26 6.25 8.67 7.30
N PHE A 27 5.69 7.46 7.23
CA PHE A 27 5.58 6.56 8.38
C PHE A 27 6.91 5.86 8.69
N THR A 28 7.93 6.65 9.02
CA THR A 28 9.26 6.18 9.45
C THR A 28 9.68 6.80 10.79
N GLU A 29 10.53 6.09 11.55
CA GLU A 29 11.15 6.65 12.75
C GLU A 29 11.95 7.91 12.39
N PRO A 30 11.86 9.02 13.16
CA PRO A 30 12.46 10.31 12.81
C PRO A 30 13.96 10.24 12.49
N ASP A 31 14.70 9.42 13.24
CA ASP A 31 16.15 9.30 13.11
C ASP A 31 16.57 8.05 12.32
N LYS A 32 15.61 7.26 11.83
CA LYS A 32 15.87 6.01 11.10
C LYS A 32 14.97 5.91 9.88
N PRO A 33 15.42 6.40 8.71
CA PRO A 33 14.67 6.31 7.46
C PRO A 33 14.27 4.86 7.15
N TRP A 34 13.09 4.70 6.55
CA TRP A 34 12.49 3.41 6.18
C TRP A 34 12.31 2.41 7.34
N THR A 35 12.47 2.86 8.59
CA THR A 35 12.33 2.01 9.77
C THR A 35 10.94 2.18 10.37
N ARG A 36 10.19 1.08 10.39
CA ARG A 36 8.89 0.99 11.03
C ARG A 36 8.75 -0.37 11.70
N LEU A 37 9.02 -0.42 13.00
CA LEU A 37 8.94 -1.66 13.79
C LEU A 37 7.52 -2.24 13.73
N ALA A 38 7.42 -3.56 13.61
CA ALA A 38 6.14 -4.26 13.61
C ALA A 38 5.38 -3.98 14.91
N PHE A 39 4.06 -3.77 14.80
CA PHE A 39 3.15 -3.50 15.92
C PHE A 39 3.44 -2.23 16.74
N SER A 40 4.37 -1.38 16.32
CA SER A 40 4.54 -0.03 16.87
C SER A 40 3.36 0.88 16.51
N ASP A 41 3.24 2.01 17.20
CA ASP A 41 2.23 3.04 16.87
C ASP A 41 2.32 3.50 15.41
N LEU A 42 3.55 3.61 14.89
CA LEU A 42 3.79 4.01 13.51
C LEU A 42 3.30 2.96 12.51
N HIS A 43 3.52 1.68 12.84
CA HIS A 43 2.96 0.55 12.09
C HIS A 43 1.44 0.59 12.09
N LEU A 44 0.82 0.73 13.26
CA LEU A 44 -0.64 0.74 13.39
C LEU A 44 -1.26 1.91 12.63
N LYS A 45 -0.66 3.10 12.68
CA LYS A 45 -1.08 4.27 11.89
C LYS A 45 -1.02 4.00 10.39
N ALA A 46 0.11 3.47 9.88
CA ALA A 46 0.24 3.14 8.46
C ALA A 46 -0.78 2.07 8.01
N ARG A 47 -1.05 1.08 8.87
CA ARG A 47 -2.06 0.04 8.60
C ARG A 47 -3.48 0.61 8.61
N GLN A 48 -3.79 1.52 9.51
CA GLN A 48 -5.10 2.19 9.55
C GLN A 48 -5.31 3.05 8.31
N TRP A 49 -4.30 3.80 7.87
CA TRP A 49 -4.36 4.55 6.61
C TRP A 49 -4.64 3.63 5.43
N LEU A 50 -3.87 2.53 5.29
CA LEU A 50 -4.06 1.58 4.19
C LEU A 50 -5.47 0.95 4.22
N ARG A 51 -5.98 0.63 5.42
CA ARG A 51 -7.33 0.10 5.59
C ARG A 51 -8.38 1.09 5.09
N ASN A 52 -8.26 2.37 5.45
CA ASN A 52 -9.18 3.40 5.00
C ASN A 52 -9.17 3.53 3.46
N GLU A 53 -7.98 3.58 2.85
CA GLU A 53 -7.85 3.61 1.38
C GLU A 53 -8.49 2.40 0.69
N MET A 54 -8.41 1.22 1.31
CA MET A 54 -9.08 0.01 0.82
C MET A 54 -10.59 0.14 0.91
N HIS A 55 -11.11 0.62 2.05
CA HIS A 55 -12.55 0.84 2.25
C HIS A 55 -13.13 1.90 1.31
N ASP A 56 -12.41 3.00 1.07
CA ASP A 56 -12.83 4.05 0.13
C ASP A 56 -12.96 3.54 -1.31
N LEU A 57 -12.24 2.47 -1.64
CA LEU A 57 -12.33 1.75 -2.91
C LEU A 57 -13.35 0.60 -2.89
N GLY A 58 -14.13 0.45 -1.80
CA GLY A 58 -15.16 -0.58 -1.64
C GLY A 58 -14.61 -1.97 -1.29
N LEU A 59 -13.36 -2.06 -0.81
CA LEU A 59 -12.78 -3.34 -0.39
C LEU A 59 -13.10 -3.64 1.07
N THR A 60 -13.34 -4.91 1.37
CA THR A 60 -13.47 -5.42 2.74
C THR A 60 -12.10 -5.80 3.30
N THR A 61 -11.84 -5.47 4.56
CA THR A 61 -10.61 -5.84 5.27
C THR A 61 -10.95 -6.55 6.57
N ASN A 62 -10.13 -7.53 6.96
CA ASN A 62 -10.27 -8.28 8.22
C ASN A 62 -9.66 -7.55 9.42
#